data_AF-V8N4Q9-F1
#
_entry.id   AF-V8N4Q9-F1
#
_cell.length_a   1.000
_cell.length_b   1.000
_cell.length_c   1.000
_cell.angle_alpha   90.00
_cell.angle_beta   90.00
_cell.angle_gamma   90.00
#
_symmetry.space_group_name_H-M   'P 1'
#
loop_
_entity.id
_entity.type
_entity.pdbx_description
1 polymer ?
#
loop_
_entity_poly.entity_id
_entity_poly.type
_entity_poly.pdbx_seq_one_letter_code
_entity_poly.pdbx_strand_id
1 'polypeptide(L)'
;LKNELQKKEGEKVAEINEGKEQEKSDNQEAPAVKKPRGDLSNLKNLRQGQLKNQQMKSSLAARYDLENMEIALGIEELKQRVVAIAEKIKRYENQSSFN
;
A
#
# COMPACT_ATOMS: atom_id res chain seq x y z
N LEU A 1 -6.64 -17.51 57.28
CA LEU A 1 -6.02 -18.11 56.09
C LEU A 1 -6.32 -17.22 54.89
N LYS A 2 -5.28 -16.67 54.27
CA LYS A 2 -5.35 -15.90 53.03
C LYS A 2 -5.20 -16.89 51.87
N ASN A 3 -6.03 -16.76 50.83
CA ASN A 3 -5.64 -16.90 49.43
C ASN A 3 -6.91 -16.96 48.59
N GLU A 4 -7.20 -15.91 47.82
CA GLU A 4 -7.86 -16.09 46.54
C GLU A 4 -7.66 -14.85 45.63
N LEU A 5 -7.38 -15.18 44.38
CA LEU A 5 -7.66 -14.40 43.17
C LEU A 5 -6.61 -13.35 42.72
N GLN A 6 -5.69 -13.92 41.94
CA GLN A 6 -5.00 -13.38 40.76
C GLN A 6 -5.65 -12.13 40.13
N LYS A 7 -4.85 -11.07 39.97
CA LYS A 7 -5.13 -9.98 39.02
C LYS A 7 -4.14 -10.06 37.87
N LYS A 8 -4.61 -10.54 36.71
CA LYS A 8 -4.06 -10.22 35.40
C LYS A 8 -4.92 -9.08 34.85
N GLU A 9 -4.41 -7.86 34.87
CA GLU A 9 -5.03 -6.76 34.13
C GLU A 9 -4.24 -6.61 32.82
N GLY A 10 -4.76 -7.30 31.81
CA GLY A 10 -4.41 -7.06 30.42
C GLY A 10 -4.98 -5.72 29.99
N GLU A 11 -4.10 -4.87 29.50
CA GLU A 11 -4.40 -3.58 28.91
C GLU A 11 -5.30 -3.77 27.68
N LYS A 12 -6.55 -3.31 27.78
CA LYS A 12 -7.52 -3.27 26.69
C LYS A 12 -7.06 -2.25 25.66
N VAL A 13 -6.38 -2.68 24.61
CA VAL A 13 -6.22 -1.84 23.42
C VAL A 13 -7.53 -1.89 22.65
N ALA A 14 -8.20 -0.74 22.58
CA ALA A 14 -9.44 -0.53 21.87
C ALA A 14 -9.29 -0.95 20.40
N GLU A 15 -10.00 -2.00 20.02
CA GLU A 15 -10.12 -2.46 18.66
C GLU A 15 -11.10 -1.51 17.93
N ILE A 16 -10.54 -0.45 17.34
CA ILE A 16 -11.31 0.44 16.47
C ILE A 16 -11.51 -0.29 15.14
N ASN A 17 -12.67 -0.92 15.03
CA ASN A 17 -13.24 -1.40 13.77
C ASN A 17 -13.66 -0.19 12.92
N GLU A 18 -12.77 0.26 12.04
CA GLU A 18 -13.16 1.04 10.87
C GLU A 18 -12.90 0.20 9.63
N GLY A 19 -13.99 -0.37 9.11
CA GLY A 19 -13.99 -1.06 7.84
C GLY A 19 -13.92 -0.09 6.66
N LYS A 20 -13.69 -0.71 5.50
CA LYS A 20 -13.84 -0.19 4.13
C LYS A 20 -12.69 0.75 3.74
N GLU A 21 -12.04 0.60 2.59
CA GLU A 21 -12.60 0.43 1.27
C GLU A 21 -11.74 -0.52 0.44
N GLN A 22 -12.26 -1.71 0.16
CA GLN A 22 -11.80 -2.47 -0.99
C GLN A 22 -12.67 -2.01 -2.16
N GLU A 23 -12.34 -0.84 -2.71
CA GLU A 23 -12.80 -0.46 -4.04
C GLU A 23 -12.25 -1.50 -5.02
N LYS A 24 -13.06 -2.53 -5.27
CA LYS A 24 -13.05 -3.25 -6.54
C LYS A 24 -13.54 -2.26 -7.61
N SER A 25 -12.65 -1.38 -8.06
CA SER A 25 -12.84 -0.66 -9.30
C SER A 25 -12.41 -1.57 -10.45
N ASP A 26 -13.41 -2.07 -11.16
CA ASP A 26 -13.23 -2.91 -12.33
C ASP A 26 -12.49 -2.14 -13.45
N ASN A 27 -11.27 -2.59 -13.71
CA ASN A 27 -10.94 -3.21 -14.99
C ASN A 27 -10.99 -2.37 -16.28
N GLN A 28 -10.34 -1.20 -16.33
CA GLN A 28 -9.84 -0.61 -17.60
C GLN A 28 -8.46 0.07 -17.48
N GLU A 29 -7.66 -0.24 -16.47
CA GLU A 29 -6.29 0.29 -16.40
C GLU A 29 -5.31 -0.59 -17.17
N ALA A 30 -4.48 0.04 -18.01
CA ALA A 30 -3.41 -0.65 -18.68
C ALA A 30 -2.53 -1.41 -17.67
N PRO A 31 -2.09 -2.64 -17.97
CA PRO A 31 -1.32 -3.49 -17.06
C PRO A 31 -0.10 -2.79 -16.43
N ALA A 32 0.47 -1.81 -17.14
CA ALA A 32 1.60 -1.01 -16.70
C ALA A 32 1.34 -0.13 -15.45
N VAL A 33 0.09 0.24 -15.17
CA VAL A 33 -0.26 1.11 -14.01
C VAL A 33 -0.77 0.30 -12.82
N LYS A 34 -1.43 -0.84 -13.06
CA LYS A 34 -2.06 -1.66 -12.02
C LYS A 34 -1.08 -2.09 -10.93
N LYS A 35 0.09 -2.60 -11.32
CA LYS A 35 1.11 -3.08 -10.36
C LYS A 35 1.71 -1.92 -9.53
N PRO A 36 2.16 -0.81 -10.12
CA PRO A 36 2.58 0.38 -9.36
C PRO A 36 1.52 0.93 -8.39
N ARG A 37 0.23 0.95 -8.76
CA ARG A 37 -0.85 1.38 -7.85
C ARG A 37 -1.05 0.42 -6.68
N GLY A 38 -1.01 -0.88 -6.94
CA GLY A 38 -1.08 -1.90 -5.89
C GLY A 38 0.08 -1.77 -4.89
N ASP A 39 1.30 -1.59 -5.41
CA ASP A 39 2.48 -1.35 -4.57
C ASP A 39 2.36 -0.04 -3.77
N LEU A 40 1.82 1.03 -4.35
CA LEU A 40 1.59 2.30 -3.66
C LEU A 40 0.62 2.15 -2.48
N SER A 41 -0.46 1.39 -2.67
CA SER A 41 -1.40 1.07 -1.58
C SER A 41 -0.69 0.28 -0.47
N ASN A 42 0.11 -0.73 -0.84
CA ASN A 42 0.84 -1.52 0.15
C ASN A 42 1.93 -0.72 0.87
N LEU A 43 2.61 0.22 0.21
CA LEU A 43 3.58 1.13 0.85
C LEU A 43 2.92 2.06 1.85
N LYS A 44 1.71 2.57 1.55
CA LYS A 44 0.92 3.36 2.51
C LYS A 44 0.54 2.52 3.74
N ASN A 45 0.05 1.30 3.52
CA ASN A 45 -0.27 0.36 4.59
C ASN A 45 0.98 -0.01 5.40
N LEU A 46 2.14 -0.13 4.75
CA LEU A 46 3.41 -0.39 5.43
C LEU A 46 3.82 0.78 6.33
N ARG A 47 3.75 2.01 5.82
CA ARG A 47 4.03 3.24 6.59
C ARG A 47 3.12 3.38 7.81
N GLN A 48 1.86 2.96 7.69
CA GLN A 48 0.87 3.02 8.77
C GLN A 48 0.96 1.82 9.75
N GLY A 49 1.89 0.88 9.53
CA GLY A 49 2.00 -0.33 10.34
C GLY A 49 0.86 -1.36 10.11
N GLN A 50 0.03 -1.15 9.10
CA GLN A 50 -1.15 -1.96 8.79
C GLN A 50 -0.85 -3.14 7.85
N LEU A 51 0.26 -3.11 7.11
CA LEU A 51 0.67 -4.22 6.27
C LEU A 51 1.15 -5.38 7.17
N LYS A 52 0.40 -6.49 7.23
CA LYS A 52 0.76 -7.66 8.06
C LYS A 52 1.56 -8.74 7.32
N ASN A 53 1.44 -8.80 6.00
CA ASN A 53 2.08 -9.83 5.18
C ASN A 53 3.59 -9.60 5.07
N GLN A 54 4.40 -10.46 5.71
CA GLN A 54 5.86 -10.34 5.75
C GLN A 54 6.52 -10.50 4.37
N GLN A 55 6.05 -11.45 3.55
CA GLN A 55 6.57 -11.61 2.19
C GLN A 55 6.37 -10.34 1.36
N MET A 56 5.20 -9.69 1.51
CA MET A 56 4.93 -8.43 0.83
C MET A 56 5.84 -7.31 1.35
N LYS A 57 6.09 -7.23 2.66
CA LYS A 57 7.04 -6.26 3.25
C LYS A 57 8.43 -6.40 2.64
N SER A 58 9.01 -7.60 2.68
CA SER A 58 10.34 -7.86 2.10
C SER A 58 10.38 -7.57 0.61
N SER A 59 9.33 -7.94 -0.12
CA SER A 59 9.23 -7.67 -1.55
C SER A 59 9.13 -6.18 -1.88
N LEU A 60 8.50 -5.37 -1.03
CA LEU A 60 8.45 -3.91 -1.19
C LEU A 60 9.77 -3.27 -0.79
N ALA A 61 10.38 -3.73 0.31
CA ALA A 61 11.68 -3.26 0.76
C ALA A 61 12.76 -3.45 -0.32
N ALA A 62 12.83 -4.63 -0.94
CA ALA A 62 13.78 -4.89 -2.02
C ALA A 62 13.48 -4.10 -3.31
N ARG A 63 12.20 -3.95 -3.68
CA ARG A 63 11.82 -3.24 -4.93
C ARG A 63 12.02 -1.74 -4.87
N TYR A 64 11.88 -1.15 -3.68
CA TYR A 64 11.91 0.29 -3.46
C TYR A 64 13.06 0.70 -2.52
N ASP A 65 14.04 -0.17 -2.30
CA ASP A 65 15.22 0.08 -1.46
C ASP A 65 14.90 0.74 -0.09
N LEU A 66 13.86 0.23 0.58
CA LEU A 66 13.36 0.82 1.84
C LEU A 66 14.30 0.58 3.04
N GLU A 67 15.37 -0.17 2.83
CA GLU A 67 16.44 -0.35 3.84
C GLU A 67 17.34 0.89 3.89
N ASN A 68 17.52 1.59 2.76
CA ASN A 68 18.34 2.78 2.65
C ASN A 68 17.53 4.06 2.41
N MET A 69 16.24 3.93 2.09
CA MET A 69 15.34 5.03 1.80
C MET A 69 14.13 5.07 2.74
N GLU A 70 13.72 6.26 3.14
CA GLU A 70 12.48 6.45 3.88
C GLU A 70 11.26 6.01 3.06
N ILE A 71 10.35 5.27 3.70
CA ILE A 71 9.10 4.81 3.08
C ILE A 71 8.29 5.99 2.50
N ALA A 72 8.35 7.16 3.12
CA ALA A 72 7.69 8.37 2.61
C ALA A 72 8.25 8.81 1.25
N LEU A 73 9.58 8.78 1.07
CA LEU A 73 10.22 9.09 -0.22
C LEU A 73 9.85 8.04 -1.27
N GLY A 74 9.88 6.75 -0.92
CA GLY A 74 9.46 5.68 -1.82
C GLY A 74 8.00 5.81 -2.29
N ILE A 75 7.11 6.30 -1.42
CA ILE A 75 5.72 6.62 -1.78
C ILE A 75 5.66 7.77 -2.80
N GLU A 76 6.40 8.86 -2.58
CA GLU A 76 6.40 10.02 -3.50
C GLU A 76 6.98 9.65 -4.87
N GLU A 77 8.09 8.93 -4.91
CA GLU A 77 8.64 8.44 -6.19
C GLU A 77 7.65 7.57 -6.94
N LEU A 78 6.99 6.65 -6.24
CA LEU A 78 6.03 5.75 -6.88
C LEU A 78 4.80 6.49 -7.39
N LYS A 79 4.32 7.53 -6.69
CA LYS A 79 3.25 8.41 -7.19
C LYS A 79 3.66 9.08 -8.50
N GLN A 80 4.86 9.66 -8.57
CA GLN A 80 5.36 10.29 -9.80
C GLN A 80 5.45 9.30 -10.96
N ARG A 81 5.94 8.08 -10.70
CA ARG A 81 5.98 7.00 -11.71
C ARG A 81 4.58 6.62 -12.20
N VAL A 82 3.60 6.47 -11.30
CA VAL A 82 2.20 6.17 -11.67
C VAL A 82 1.64 7.25 -12.58
N VAL A 83 1.84 8.53 -12.25
CA VAL A 83 1.38 9.66 -13.06
C VAL A 83 2.05 9.65 -14.43
N ALA A 84 3.38 9.49 -14.49
CA ALA A 84 4.13 9.47 -15.73
C ALA A 84 3.71 8.33 -16.67
N ILE A 85 3.44 7.13 -16.13
CA ILE A 85 2.94 5.99 -16.91
C ILE A 85 1.53 6.28 -17.43
N ALA A 86 0.64 6.80 -16.58
CA ALA A 86 -0.73 7.14 -16.98
C ALA A 86 -0.76 8.19 -18.11
N GLU A 87 0.07 9.23 -18.00
CA GLU A 87 0.21 10.22 -19.06
C GLU A 87 0.75 9.63 -20.36
N LYS A 88 1.74 8.72 -20.27
CA LYS A 88 2.31 8.05 -21.43
C LYS A 88 1.25 7.22 -22.16
N ILE A 89 0.40 6.49 -21.43
CA ILE A 89 -0.72 5.74 -21.99
C ILE A 89 -1.69 6.67 -22.71
N LYS A 90 -2.13 7.76 -22.05
CA LYS A 90 -3.03 8.75 -22.64
C LYS A 90 -2.47 9.34 -23.94
N ARG A 91 -1.16 9.63 -23.97
CA ARG A 91 -0.49 10.11 -25.20
C ARG A 91 -0.57 9.09 -26.34
N TYR A 92 -0.37 7.81 -26.07
CA TYR A 92 -0.48 6.77 -27.11
C TYR A 92 -1.92 6.57 -27.59
N GLU A 93 -2.90 6.52 -26.68
CA GLU A 93 -4.32 6.40 -27.05
C GLU A 93 -4.76 7.59 -27.92
N ASN A 94 -4.31 8.80 -27.59
CA ASN A 94 -4.56 10.01 -28.37
C ASN A 94 -3.83 10.04 -29.72
N GLN A 95 -2.74 9.31 -29.91
CA GLN A 95 -2.04 9.24 -31.20
C GLN A 95 -2.63 8.15 -32.10
N SER A 96 -3.00 7.01 -31.51
CA SER A 96 -3.63 5.90 -32.23
C SER A 96 -5.06 6.19 -32.70
N SER A 97 -5.72 7.21 -32.14
CA SER A 97 -7.09 7.62 -32.51
C SER A 97 -7.16 8.59 -33.71
N PHE A 98 -6.00 9.00 -34.26
CA PHE A 98 -5.91 9.87 -35.45
C PHE A 98 -5.37 9.17 -36.70
N ASN A 99 -5.11 7.85 -36.63
CA ASN A 99 -4.76 7.00 -37.77
C ASN A 99 -5.92 6.07 -38.13
#